data_AF-A0A924I039-F1
#
_entry.id   AF-A0A924I039-F1
#
_cell.length_a   1.000
_cell.length_b   1.000
_cell.length_c   1.000
_cell.angle_alpha   90.00
_cell.angle_beta   90.00
_cell.angle_gamma   90.00
#
_symmetry.space_group_name_H-M   'P 1'
#
loop_
_entity.id
_entity.type
_entity.pdbx_description
1 polymer ?
#
loop_
_entity_poly.entity_id
_entity_poly.type
_entity_poly.pdbx_seq_one_letter_code
_entity_poly.pdbx_strand_id
1 'polypeptide(L)'
;MASKSELQSQLKALHNINKNISDSLSRDECADLIEQLSLGTSLNKLVEAYAEKNAALGKNNATIGGDRSRAKKKLETLQAEYAALEASIDTLESTNQALTSRKQQLETDRLILSAEVERITVENTTLETQVTNLNLFAGKLTDVNDELKKENKTLKNLIDAIRLQLARDVKNLLRYEDSEIRKALVKVFKSTLG
;
A
#
# COMPACT_ATOMS: atom_id res chain seq x y z
N MET A 1 98.18 33.18 -14.03
CA MET A 1 97.73 32.80 -15.39
C MET A 1 98.43 31.49 -15.76
N ALA A 2 97.68 30.40 -15.95
CA ALA A 2 98.25 29.07 -16.19
C ALA A 2 99.16 29.06 -17.43
N SER A 3 100.29 28.35 -17.40
CA SER A 3 101.24 28.26 -18.51
C SER A 3 100.75 27.30 -19.61
N LYS A 4 101.30 27.41 -20.84
CA LYS A 4 100.91 26.53 -21.96
C LYS A 4 101.08 25.04 -21.60
N SER A 5 102.14 24.67 -20.88
CA SER A 5 102.37 23.27 -20.49
C SER A 5 101.37 22.79 -19.42
N GLU A 6 100.89 23.67 -18.54
CA GLU A 6 99.85 23.37 -17.55
C GLU A 6 98.49 23.14 -18.23
N LEU A 7 98.12 23.96 -19.21
CA LEU A 7 96.89 23.80 -19.99
C LEU A 7 96.93 22.52 -20.85
N GLN A 8 98.06 22.21 -21.49
CA GLN A 8 98.25 20.95 -22.22
C GLN A 8 98.19 19.72 -21.29
N SER A 9 98.73 19.84 -20.08
CA SER A 9 98.65 18.77 -19.07
C SER A 9 97.22 18.56 -18.58
N GLN A 10 96.44 19.64 -18.43
CA GLN A 10 95.01 19.57 -18.12
C GLN A 10 94.19 18.94 -19.26
N LEU A 11 94.43 19.31 -20.52
CA LEU A 11 93.79 18.69 -21.69
C LEU A 11 94.09 17.18 -21.79
N LYS A 12 95.33 16.79 -21.49
CA LYS A 12 95.73 15.37 -21.45
C LYS A 12 95.12 14.64 -20.26
N ALA A 13 95.13 15.22 -19.07
CA ALA A 13 94.66 14.55 -17.85
C ALA A 13 93.13 14.45 -17.76
N LEU A 14 92.41 15.49 -18.19
CA LEU A 14 90.95 15.58 -18.06
C LEU A 14 90.20 15.11 -19.32
N HIS A 15 90.78 15.31 -20.50
CA HIS A 15 90.12 15.05 -21.79
C HIS A 15 90.90 14.08 -22.69
N ASN A 16 92.01 13.51 -22.20
CA ASN A 16 92.85 12.52 -22.90
C ASN A 16 93.40 12.99 -24.26
N ILE A 17 93.54 14.32 -24.45
CA ILE A 17 94.09 14.90 -25.68
C ILE A 17 95.61 14.80 -25.64
N ASN A 18 96.19 14.11 -26.61
CA ASN A 18 97.62 13.85 -26.66
C ASN A 18 98.42 15.14 -26.92
N LYS A 19 99.61 15.22 -26.32
CA LYS A 19 100.48 16.40 -26.36
C LYS A 19 100.88 16.76 -27.80
N ASN A 20 101.09 15.77 -28.66
CA ASN A 20 101.40 15.98 -30.08
C ASN A 20 100.30 16.73 -30.86
N ILE A 21 99.05 16.72 -30.36
CA ILE A 21 97.91 17.41 -30.97
C ILE A 21 97.77 18.82 -30.39
N SER A 22 98.09 19.00 -29.10
CA SER A 22 98.01 20.30 -28.42
C SER A 22 99.29 21.14 -28.48
N ASP A 23 100.40 20.60 -29.00
CA ASP A 23 101.66 21.30 -29.20
C ASP A 23 101.60 22.35 -30.31
N SER A 24 100.84 22.07 -31.38
CA SER A 24 100.58 22.99 -32.49
C SER A 24 99.60 24.12 -32.14
N LEU A 25 98.85 23.99 -31.04
CA LEU A 25 97.89 24.99 -30.59
C LEU A 25 98.59 26.08 -29.77
N SER A 26 98.14 27.31 -29.92
CA SER A 26 98.57 28.43 -29.10
C SER A 26 98.10 28.25 -27.64
N ARG A 27 98.68 29.06 -26.74
CA ARG A 27 98.27 29.07 -25.33
C ARG A 27 96.78 29.39 -25.18
N ASP A 28 96.29 30.34 -25.97
CA ASP A 28 94.92 30.82 -25.90
C ASP A 28 93.96 29.81 -26.54
N GLU A 29 94.36 29.19 -27.65
CA GLU A 29 93.59 28.10 -28.28
C GLU A 29 93.46 26.88 -27.35
N CYS A 30 94.51 26.54 -26.58
CA CYS A 30 94.42 25.50 -25.55
C CYS A 30 93.49 25.89 -24.40
N ALA A 31 93.42 27.17 -24.01
CA ALA A 31 92.52 27.65 -22.97
C ALA A 31 91.06 27.59 -23.44
N ASP A 32 90.78 28.07 -24.66
CA ASP A 32 89.46 28.02 -25.29
C ASP A 32 88.96 26.59 -25.46
N LEU A 33 89.85 25.64 -25.81
CA LEU A 33 89.48 24.23 -25.95
C LEU A 33 89.10 23.57 -24.62
N ILE A 34 89.81 23.89 -23.53
CA ILE A 34 89.45 23.43 -22.17
C ILE A 34 88.10 24.02 -21.77
N GLU A 35 87.89 25.31 -22.03
CA GLU A 35 86.64 25.98 -21.73
C GLU A 35 85.47 25.33 -22.47
N GLN A 36 85.60 25.10 -23.77
CA GLN A 36 84.58 24.44 -24.60
C GLN A 36 84.31 22.99 -24.16
N LEU A 37 85.34 22.21 -23.82
CA LEU A 37 85.17 20.83 -23.36
C LEU A 37 84.56 20.76 -21.95
N SER A 38 84.86 21.73 -21.09
CA SER A 38 84.22 21.90 -19.79
C SER A 38 82.73 22.29 -19.93
N LEU A 39 82.40 23.14 -20.92
CA LEU A 39 81.03 23.45 -21.34
C LEU A 39 80.30 22.23 -21.91
N GLY A 40 80.98 21.34 -22.65
CA GLY A 40 80.37 20.08 -23.11
C GLY A 40 79.90 19.19 -21.95
N THR A 41 80.60 19.23 -20.83
CA THR A 41 80.23 18.50 -19.61
C THR A 41 79.01 19.12 -18.91
N SER A 42 78.88 20.44 -18.92
CA SER A 42 77.70 21.13 -18.38
C SER A 42 76.47 20.95 -19.29
N LEU A 43 76.67 20.87 -20.61
CA LEU A 43 75.61 20.56 -21.57
C LEU A 43 75.05 19.13 -21.35
N ASN A 44 75.91 18.14 -21.12
CA ASN A 44 75.49 16.76 -20.83
C ASN A 44 74.69 16.67 -19.53
N LYS A 45 75.13 17.35 -18.46
CA LYS A 45 74.37 17.42 -17.19
C LYS A 45 73.00 18.06 -17.38
N LEU A 46 72.91 19.08 -18.25
CA LEU A 46 71.64 19.71 -18.58
C LEU A 46 70.71 18.75 -19.35
N VAL A 47 71.25 17.99 -20.32
CA VAL A 47 70.50 16.97 -21.07
C VAL A 47 69.99 15.87 -20.13
N GLU A 48 70.81 15.38 -19.20
CA GLU A 48 70.40 14.41 -18.19
C GLU A 48 69.29 14.96 -17.29
N ALA A 49 69.44 16.18 -16.77
CA ALA A 49 68.41 16.83 -15.95
C ALA A 49 67.08 17.02 -16.71
N TYR A 50 67.13 17.36 -18.00
CA TYR A 50 65.93 17.43 -18.85
C TYR A 50 65.32 16.05 -19.10
N ALA A 51 66.13 15.00 -19.31
CA ALA A 51 65.66 13.63 -19.48
C ALA A 51 64.96 13.12 -18.22
N GLU A 52 65.53 13.35 -17.04
CA GLU A 52 64.93 13.00 -15.75
C GLU A 52 63.62 13.74 -15.53
N LYS A 53 63.59 15.05 -15.79
CA LYS A 53 62.37 15.86 -15.66
C LYS A 53 61.29 15.39 -16.62
N ASN A 54 61.62 15.07 -17.86
CA ASN A 54 60.67 14.52 -18.83
C ASN A 54 60.14 13.15 -18.40
N ALA A 55 61.00 12.28 -17.86
CA ALA A 55 60.57 11.00 -17.30
C ALA A 55 59.62 11.18 -16.11
N ALA A 56 59.90 12.14 -15.22
CA ALA A 56 59.04 12.49 -14.09
C ALA A 56 57.68 13.04 -14.56
N LEU A 57 57.68 13.94 -15.55
CA LEU A 57 56.45 14.46 -16.17
C LEU A 57 55.63 13.36 -16.84
N GLY A 58 56.29 12.43 -17.54
CA GLY A 58 55.63 11.27 -18.16
C GLY A 58 54.93 10.39 -17.12
N LYS A 59 55.60 10.08 -16.01
CA LYS A 59 55.00 9.33 -14.88
C LYS A 59 53.81 10.08 -14.29
N ASN A 60 53.95 11.39 -14.06
CA ASN A 60 52.88 12.20 -13.48
C ASN A 60 51.65 12.24 -14.41
N ASN A 61 51.85 12.47 -15.71
CA ASN A 61 50.77 12.45 -16.70
C ASN A 61 50.06 11.09 -16.75
N ALA A 62 50.79 9.98 -16.65
CA ALA A 62 50.19 8.65 -16.59
C ALA A 62 49.32 8.47 -15.33
N THR A 63 49.80 8.92 -14.17
CA THR A 63 49.03 8.88 -12.91
C THR A 63 47.76 9.72 -13.00
N ILE A 64 47.87 10.98 -13.44
CA ILE A 64 46.72 11.90 -13.60
C ILE A 64 45.72 11.32 -14.60
N GLY A 65 46.19 10.75 -15.71
CA GLY A 65 45.32 10.10 -16.70
C GLY A 65 44.56 8.92 -16.10
N GLY A 66 45.23 8.10 -15.27
CA GLY A 66 44.62 7.00 -14.53
C GLY A 66 43.56 7.48 -13.54
N ASP A 67 43.87 8.49 -12.73
CA ASP A 67 42.94 9.08 -11.76
C ASP A 67 41.72 9.69 -12.44
N ARG A 68 41.93 10.43 -13.54
CA ARG A 68 40.84 11.00 -14.33
C ARG A 68 39.92 9.92 -14.89
N SER A 69 40.46 8.81 -15.38
CA SER A 69 39.68 7.69 -15.89
C SER A 69 38.84 7.04 -14.78
N ARG A 70 39.43 6.81 -13.60
CA ARG A 70 38.72 6.28 -12.42
C ARG A 70 37.60 7.22 -11.96
N ALA A 71 37.89 8.52 -11.85
CA ALA A 71 36.93 9.52 -11.44
C ALA A 71 35.76 9.61 -12.43
N LYS A 72 36.04 9.56 -13.74
CA LYS A 72 35.01 9.55 -14.78
C LYS A 72 34.08 8.33 -14.65
N LYS A 73 34.65 7.13 -14.51
CA LYS A 73 33.84 5.91 -14.31
C LYS A 73 32.97 6.00 -13.05
N LYS A 74 33.53 6.51 -11.94
CA LYS A 74 32.78 6.67 -10.70
C LYS A 74 31.63 7.66 -10.85
N LEU A 75 31.84 8.74 -11.60
CA LEU A 75 30.80 9.71 -11.91
C LEU A 75 29.68 9.10 -12.76
N GLU A 76 30.02 8.34 -13.79
CA GLU A 76 29.05 7.62 -14.64
C GLU A 76 28.21 6.63 -13.82
N THR A 77 28.85 5.85 -12.93
CA THR A 77 28.14 4.94 -12.03
C THR A 77 27.20 5.70 -11.10
N LEU A 78 27.67 6.77 -10.48
CA LEU A 78 26.86 7.54 -9.54
C LEU A 78 25.66 8.21 -10.23
N GLN A 79 25.83 8.70 -11.46
CA GLN A 79 24.72 9.24 -12.27
C GLN A 79 23.66 8.18 -12.57
N ALA A 80 24.08 6.96 -12.88
CA ALA A 80 23.15 5.85 -13.11
C ALA A 80 22.40 5.45 -11.82
N GLU A 81 23.10 5.42 -10.68
CA GLU A 81 22.49 5.16 -9.37
C GLU A 81 21.47 6.24 -8.99
N TYR A 82 21.79 7.53 -9.22
CA TYR A 82 20.87 8.62 -8.98
C TYR A 82 19.60 8.50 -9.83
N ALA A 83 19.75 8.24 -11.14
CA ALA A 83 18.59 8.07 -12.02
C ALA A 83 17.72 6.87 -11.62
N ALA A 84 18.33 5.76 -11.18
CA ALA A 84 17.59 4.61 -10.69
C ALA A 84 16.85 4.91 -9.37
N LEU A 85 17.47 5.69 -8.48
CA LEU A 85 16.86 6.09 -7.22
C LEU A 85 15.68 7.06 -7.45
N GLU A 86 15.83 8.02 -8.36
CA GLU A 86 14.77 8.96 -8.74
C GLU A 86 13.55 8.22 -9.30
N ALA A 87 13.76 7.28 -10.23
CA ALA A 87 12.68 6.44 -10.75
C ALA A 87 12.01 5.61 -9.63
N SER A 88 12.79 5.09 -8.67
CA SER A 88 12.26 4.36 -7.52
C SER A 88 11.38 5.26 -6.64
N ILE A 89 11.82 6.49 -6.36
CA ILE A 89 11.05 7.48 -5.60
C ILE A 89 9.72 7.77 -6.29
N ASP A 90 9.71 8.03 -7.60
CA ASP A 90 8.49 8.30 -8.36
C ASP A 90 7.48 7.15 -8.26
N THR A 91 7.95 5.91 -8.34
CA THR A 91 7.09 4.73 -8.18
C THR A 91 6.53 4.62 -6.75
N LEU A 92 7.34 4.92 -5.74
CA LEU A 92 6.90 4.90 -4.34
C LEU A 92 5.87 6.01 -4.06
N GLU A 93 6.06 7.21 -4.60
CA GLU A 93 5.10 8.30 -4.47
C GLU A 93 3.77 7.96 -5.12
N SER A 94 3.79 7.43 -6.35
CA SER A 94 2.58 7.00 -7.07
C SER A 94 1.82 5.90 -6.31
N THR A 95 2.53 4.89 -5.82
CA THR A 95 1.92 3.81 -5.02
C THR A 95 1.35 4.33 -3.71
N ASN A 96 2.03 5.25 -3.03
CA ASN A 96 1.56 5.85 -1.79
C ASN A 96 0.29 6.69 -1.98
N GLN A 97 0.21 7.45 -3.08
CA GLN A 97 -1.01 8.20 -3.45
C GLN A 97 -2.18 7.26 -3.72
N ALA A 98 -1.95 6.16 -4.44
CA ALA A 98 -2.96 5.14 -4.72
C ALA A 98 -3.45 4.47 -3.43
N LEU A 99 -2.53 4.10 -2.53
CA LEU A 99 -2.86 3.51 -1.22
C LEU A 99 -3.64 4.47 -0.33
N THR A 100 -3.27 5.75 -0.31
CA THR A 100 -3.97 6.78 0.45
C THR A 100 -5.40 6.95 -0.04
N SER A 101 -5.60 7.00 -1.35
CA SER A 101 -6.92 7.07 -1.98
C SER A 101 -7.75 5.82 -1.66
N ARG A 102 -7.16 4.62 -1.74
CA ARG A 102 -7.84 3.37 -1.41
C ARG A 102 -8.24 3.31 0.06
N LYS A 103 -7.39 3.80 0.97
CA LYS A 103 -7.69 3.87 2.40
C LYS A 103 -8.89 4.78 2.68
N GLN A 104 -8.97 5.95 2.04
CA GLN A 104 -10.11 6.86 2.19
C GLN A 104 -11.42 6.25 1.69
N GLN A 105 -11.37 5.54 0.56
CA GLN A 105 -12.54 4.81 0.05
C GLN A 105 -13.00 3.74 1.04
N LEU A 106 -12.08 2.91 1.54
CA LEU A 106 -12.42 1.86 2.50
C LEU A 106 -13.01 2.41 3.80
N GLU A 107 -12.52 3.56 4.28
CA GLU A 107 -13.08 4.21 5.47
C GLU A 107 -14.51 4.69 5.22
N THR A 108 -14.79 5.22 4.03
CA THR A 108 -16.13 5.65 3.62
C THR A 108 -17.08 4.44 3.52
N ASP A 109 -16.63 3.37 2.86
CA ASP A 109 -17.39 2.12 2.74
C ASP A 109 -17.70 1.55 4.12
N ARG A 110 -16.73 1.55 5.04
CA ARG A 110 -16.90 1.09 6.43
C ARG A 110 -17.99 1.86 7.16
N LEU A 111 -18.02 3.20 7.03
CA LEU A 111 -19.04 4.03 7.66
C LEU A 111 -20.43 3.74 7.11
N ILE A 112 -20.56 3.57 5.79
CA ILE A 112 -21.83 3.23 5.13
C ILE A 112 -22.33 1.87 5.63
N LEU A 113 -21.46 0.85 5.63
CA LEU A 113 -21.79 -0.48 6.11
C LEU A 113 -22.19 -0.48 7.59
N SER A 114 -21.48 0.29 8.43
CA SER A 114 -21.82 0.42 9.84
C SER A 114 -23.21 1.03 10.05
N ALA A 115 -23.56 2.08 9.32
CA ALA A 115 -24.87 2.71 9.39
C ALA A 115 -25.98 1.76 8.92
N GLU A 116 -25.73 0.98 7.87
CA GLU A 116 -26.71 0.01 7.37
C GLU A 116 -26.95 -1.14 8.36
N VAL A 117 -25.89 -1.63 9.02
CA VAL A 117 -26.02 -2.64 10.09
C VAL A 117 -26.87 -2.10 11.25
N GLU A 118 -26.64 -0.86 11.67
CA GLU A 118 -27.44 -0.23 12.73
C GLU A 118 -28.91 -0.12 12.31
N ARG A 119 -29.17 0.35 11.09
CA ARG A 119 -30.52 0.47 10.52
C ARG A 119 -31.25 -0.87 10.52
N ILE A 120 -30.61 -1.93 10.00
CA ILE A 120 -31.18 -3.29 9.96
C ILE A 120 -31.42 -3.83 11.38
N THR A 121 -30.53 -3.52 12.34
CA THR A 121 -30.69 -3.94 13.73
C THR A 121 -31.94 -3.32 14.37
N VAL A 122 -32.16 -2.02 14.15
CA VAL A 122 -33.37 -1.32 14.63
C VAL A 122 -34.63 -1.87 13.95
N GLU A 123 -34.58 -2.15 12.65
CA GLU A 123 -35.69 -2.75 11.92
C GLU A 123 -36.05 -4.14 12.47
N ASN A 124 -35.04 -5.00 12.70
CA ASN A 124 -35.25 -6.34 13.26
C ASN A 124 -35.89 -6.29 14.65
N THR A 125 -35.39 -5.44 15.56
CA THR A 125 -35.98 -5.31 16.91
C THR A 125 -37.42 -4.81 16.87
N THR A 126 -37.74 -3.93 15.92
CA THR A 126 -39.11 -3.47 15.67
C THR A 126 -40.00 -4.62 15.19
N LEU A 127 -39.53 -5.41 14.23
CA LEU A 127 -40.25 -6.57 13.70
C LEU A 127 -40.46 -7.65 14.77
N GLU A 128 -39.47 -7.95 15.59
CA GLU A 128 -39.59 -8.87 16.73
C GLU A 128 -40.70 -8.43 17.70
N THR A 129 -40.75 -7.13 18.00
CA THR A 129 -41.80 -6.54 18.85
C THR A 129 -43.19 -6.67 18.20
N GLN A 130 -43.29 -6.49 16.88
CA GLN A 130 -44.55 -6.68 16.16
C GLN A 130 -45.00 -8.15 16.18
N VAL A 131 -44.08 -9.09 15.94
CA VAL A 131 -44.36 -10.53 15.95
C VAL A 131 -44.84 -10.99 17.33
N THR A 132 -44.17 -10.56 18.40
CA THR A 132 -44.59 -10.87 19.78
C THR A 132 -45.99 -10.33 20.08
N ASN A 133 -46.29 -9.09 19.69
CA ASN A 133 -47.63 -8.51 19.85
C ASN A 133 -48.70 -9.26 19.05
N LEU A 134 -48.42 -9.64 17.80
CA LEU A 134 -49.34 -10.42 16.97
C LEU A 134 -49.62 -11.80 17.59
N ASN A 135 -48.59 -12.47 18.11
CA ASN A 135 -48.75 -13.75 18.80
C ASN A 135 -49.63 -13.63 20.04
N LEU A 136 -49.44 -12.57 20.84
CA LEU A 136 -50.29 -12.30 22.01
C LEU A 136 -51.75 -12.05 21.60
N PHE A 137 -51.98 -11.29 20.52
CA PHE A 137 -53.32 -11.02 20.03
C PHE A 137 -54.00 -12.29 19.47
N ALA A 138 -53.27 -13.11 18.73
CA ALA A 138 -53.75 -14.39 18.22
C ALA A 138 -54.13 -15.36 19.35
N GLY A 139 -53.34 -15.41 20.42
CA GLY A 139 -53.66 -16.16 21.64
C GLY A 139 -54.98 -15.70 22.26
N LYS A 140 -55.13 -14.38 22.48
CA LYS A 140 -56.39 -13.81 23.00
C LYS A 140 -57.60 -14.12 22.12
N LEU A 141 -57.46 -14.04 20.80
CA LEU A 141 -58.55 -14.39 19.89
C LEU A 141 -58.94 -15.86 20.00
N THR A 142 -57.95 -16.73 20.18
CA THR A 142 -58.18 -18.17 20.36
C THR A 142 -58.96 -18.43 21.63
N ASP A 143 -58.56 -17.82 22.74
CA ASP A 143 -59.25 -17.93 24.03
C ASP A 143 -60.71 -17.45 23.96
N VAL A 144 -60.94 -16.27 23.36
CA VAL A 144 -62.29 -15.72 23.16
C VAL A 144 -63.14 -16.63 22.29
N ASN A 145 -62.58 -17.17 21.20
CA ASN A 145 -63.30 -18.08 20.31
C ASN A 145 -63.69 -19.38 21.03
N ASP A 146 -62.79 -19.93 21.85
CA ASP A 146 -63.09 -21.13 22.61
C ASP A 146 -64.15 -20.90 23.70
N GLU A 147 -64.17 -19.71 24.32
CA GLU A 147 -65.24 -19.35 25.24
C GLU A 147 -66.58 -19.18 24.52
N LEU A 148 -66.62 -18.48 23.38
CA LEU A 148 -67.82 -18.36 22.55
C LEU A 148 -68.35 -19.71 22.08
N LYS A 149 -67.48 -20.69 21.78
CA LYS A 149 -67.92 -22.06 21.45
C LYS A 149 -68.60 -22.75 22.64
N LYS A 150 -68.06 -22.59 23.86
CA LYS A 150 -68.68 -23.13 25.08
C LYS A 150 -70.03 -22.49 25.35
N GLU A 151 -70.11 -21.16 25.28
CA GLU A 151 -71.36 -20.41 25.46
C GLU A 151 -72.41 -20.83 24.42
N ASN A 152 -72.03 -20.95 23.14
CA ASN A 152 -72.93 -21.44 22.10
C ASN A 152 -73.44 -22.86 22.38
N LYS A 153 -72.59 -23.76 22.88
CA LYS A 153 -73.02 -25.11 23.27
C LYS A 153 -74.01 -25.07 24.44
N THR A 154 -73.77 -24.22 25.44
CA THR A 154 -74.66 -24.02 26.58
C THR A 154 -76.01 -23.46 26.13
N LEU A 155 -76.01 -22.43 25.28
CA LEU A 155 -77.23 -21.84 24.72
C LEU A 155 -78.02 -22.86 23.92
N LYS A 156 -77.36 -23.68 23.09
CA LYS A 156 -78.00 -24.76 22.35
C LYS A 156 -78.68 -25.76 23.29
N ASN A 157 -77.98 -26.20 24.34
CA ASN A 157 -78.55 -27.11 25.33
C ASN A 157 -79.76 -26.50 26.06
N LEU A 158 -79.72 -25.21 26.40
CA LEU A 158 -80.84 -24.49 27.01
C LEU A 158 -82.04 -24.40 26.06
N ILE A 159 -81.80 -24.08 24.79
CA ILE A 159 -82.85 -24.05 23.76
C ILE A 159 -83.48 -25.44 23.62
N ASP A 160 -82.68 -26.51 23.58
CA ASP A 160 -83.19 -27.87 23.47
C ASP A 160 -84.00 -28.28 24.72
N ALA A 161 -83.58 -27.86 25.92
CA ALA A 161 -84.33 -28.08 27.16
C ALA A 161 -85.67 -27.32 27.17
N ILE A 162 -85.69 -26.05 26.74
CA ILE A 162 -86.92 -25.25 26.62
C ILE A 162 -87.87 -25.89 25.61
N ARG A 163 -87.36 -26.30 24.43
CA ARG A 163 -88.16 -27.00 23.40
C ARG A 163 -88.79 -28.27 23.95
N LEU A 164 -88.03 -29.06 24.71
CA LEU A 164 -88.52 -30.30 25.31
C LEU A 164 -89.57 -30.04 26.39
N GLN A 165 -89.37 -29.00 27.21
CA GLN A 165 -90.34 -28.61 28.23
C GLN A 165 -91.64 -28.10 27.59
N LEU A 166 -91.56 -27.22 26.58
CA LEU A 166 -92.71 -26.78 25.79
C LEU A 166 -93.46 -27.96 25.18
N ALA A 167 -92.75 -28.95 24.64
CA ALA A 167 -93.38 -30.16 24.08
C ALA A 167 -94.17 -30.95 25.13
N ARG A 168 -93.65 -31.07 26.36
CA ARG A 168 -94.35 -31.71 27.48
C ARG A 168 -95.58 -30.92 27.91
N ASP A 169 -95.43 -29.60 28.05
CA ASP A 169 -96.51 -28.72 28.50
C ASP A 169 -97.66 -28.70 27.49
N VAL A 170 -97.35 -28.60 26.19
CA VAL A 170 -98.36 -28.72 25.12
C VAL A 170 -99.04 -30.08 25.14
N LYS A 171 -98.29 -31.19 25.31
CA LYS A 171 -98.88 -32.54 25.42
C LYS A 171 -99.86 -32.65 26.59
N ASN A 172 -99.54 -32.04 27.74
CA ASN A 172 -100.43 -32.01 28.89
C ASN A 172 -101.68 -31.17 28.62
N LEU A 173 -101.54 -30.00 27.99
CA LEU A 173 -102.65 -29.12 27.63
C LEU A 173 -103.60 -29.74 26.60
N LEU A 174 -103.10 -30.61 25.71
CA LEU A 174 -103.95 -31.33 24.75
C LEU A 174 -104.88 -32.37 25.40
N ARG A 175 -104.72 -32.67 26.70
CA ARG A 175 -105.59 -33.59 27.44
C ARG A 175 -106.90 -32.95 27.92
N TYR A 176 -106.99 -31.63 27.92
CA TYR A 176 -108.24 -30.94 28.27
C TYR A 176 -109.28 -31.07 27.13
N GLU A 177 -110.57 -31.04 27.48
CA GLU A 177 -111.68 -31.44 26.59
C GLU A 177 -111.99 -30.43 25.47
N ASP A 178 -111.60 -29.17 25.62
CA ASP A 178 -111.91 -28.08 24.68
C ASP A 178 -111.19 -28.24 23.33
N SER A 179 -111.98 -28.44 22.25
CA SER A 179 -111.44 -28.74 20.92
C SER A 179 -110.80 -27.54 20.20
N GLU A 180 -111.23 -26.32 20.49
CA GLU A 180 -110.74 -25.12 19.82
C GLU A 180 -109.43 -24.64 20.46
N ILE A 181 -109.32 -24.77 21.79
CA ILE A 181 -108.07 -24.55 22.53
C ILE A 181 -106.98 -25.52 22.02
N ARG A 182 -107.31 -26.79 21.79
CA ARG A 182 -106.37 -27.78 21.24
C ARG A 182 -105.86 -27.41 19.85
N LYS A 183 -106.74 -26.98 18.93
CA LYS A 183 -106.34 -26.58 17.56
C LYS A 183 -105.43 -25.35 17.58
N ALA A 184 -105.72 -24.35 18.42
CA ALA A 184 -104.89 -23.15 18.57
C ALA A 184 -103.50 -23.48 19.14
N LEU A 185 -103.43 -24.35 20.15
CA LEU A 185 -102.18 -24.83 20.76
C LEU A 185 -101.28 -25.58 19.77
N VAL A 186 -101.84 -26.46 18.94
CA VAL A 186 -101.07 -27.17 17.91
C VAL A 186 -100.48 -26.20 16.87
N LYS A 187 -101.22 -25.16 16.48
CA LYS A 187 -100.74 -24.15 15.52
C LYS A 187 -99.57 -23.33 16.08
N VAL A 188 -99.66 -22.88 17.33
CA VAL A 188 -98.59 -22.13 18.01
C VAL A 188 -97.35 -23.00 18.20
N PHE A 189 -97.51 -24.23 18.68
CA PHE A 189 -96.38 -25.14 18.91
C PHE A 189 -95.62 -25.47 17.61
N LYS A 190 -96.33 -25.69 16.50
CA LYS A 190 -95.68 -25.88 15.19
C LYS A 190 -94.87 -24.66 14.74
N SER A 191 -95.34 -23.45 15.01
CA SER A 191 -94.60 -22.22 14.65
C SER A 191 -93.34 -21.99 15.50
N THR A 192 -93.30 -22.50 16.73
CA THR A 192 -92.14 -22.38 17.62
C THR A 192 -91.05 -23.45 17.40
N LEU A 193 -91.36 -24.49 16.62
CA LEU A 193 -90.44 -25.58 16.33
C LEU A 193 -89.50 -25.29 15.15
N GLY A 194 -89.86 -24.36 14.25
CA GLY A 194 -89.07 -23.99 13.08
C GLY A 194 -88.97 -25.14 12.09
#